data_AF-A0A8T0D8P4-F1
#
_entry.id   AF-A0A8T0D8P4-F1
#
_cell.length_a   1.000
_cell.length_b   1.000
_cell.length_c   1.000
_cell.angle_alpha   90.00
_cell.angle_beta   90.00
_cell.angle_gamma   90.00
#
_symmetry.space_group_name_H-M   'P 1'
#
loop_
_entity.id
_entity.type
_entity.pdbx_description
1 polymer ?
#
loop_
_entity_poly.entity_id
_entity_poly.type
_entity_poly.pdbx_seq_one_letter_code
_entity_poly.pdbx_strand_id
1 'polypeptide(L)'
;MQLSIQNPLSTYLIYACTFCAVEIGTLLSCGCLSLLVRYILVPNVSWQTALNFNFDTICHSGVQPINNMCSFPSTEFDLKIGGSPVFTFGHPYSIVSDFYIPDSPKNNLAGMNILTLELLDEGGNCSRKFRRSLVILHSKMQGKSLDSLVSLLF
;
A
#
# COMPACT_ATOMS: atom_id res chain seq x y z
N MET A 1 59.91 -31.98 -29.05
CA MET A 1 58.68 -31.38 -28.50
C MET A 1 59.09 -30.44 -27.38
N GLN A 2 59.11 -29.14 -27.66
CA GLN A 2 59.54 -28.11 -26.71
C GLN A 2 58.44 -27.93 -25.65
N LEU A 3 58.74 -28.26 -24.39
CA LEU A 3 57.95 -27.80 -23.25
C LEU A 3 58.15 -26.29 -23.14
N SER A 4 57.14 -25.54 -23.58
CA SER A 4 57.03 -24.11 -23.37
C SER A 4 57.06 -23.84 -21.86
N ILE A 5 58.09 -23.12 -21.40
CA ILE A 5 58.25 -22.68 -20.02
C ILE A 5 57.12 -21.70 -19.74
N GLN A 6 56.02 -22.20 -19.17
CA GLN A 6 54.90 -21.38 -18.71
C GLN A 6 55.40 -20.55 -17.52
N ASN A 7 55.48 -19.23 -17.68
CA ASN A 7 55.87 -18.34 -16.59
C ASN A 7 54.98 -18.61 -15.35
N PRO A 8 55.56 -18.90 -14.17
CA PRO A 8 54.80 -19.27 -12.98
C PRO A 8 53.77 -18.20 -12.60
N LEU A 9 54.10 -16.92 -12.85
CA LEU A 9 53.23 -15.77 -12.64
C LEU A 9 51.93 -15.85 -13.48
N SER A 10 52.00 -16.36 -14.71
CA SER A 10 50.83 -16.53 -15.58
C SER A 10 49.90 -17.61 -15.04
N THR A 11 50.45 -18.69 -14.51
CA THR A 11 49.68 -19.79 -13.91
C THR A 11 48.93 -19.31 -12.66
N TYR A 12 49.57 -18.52 -11.78
CA TYR A 12 48.90 -17.92 -10.61
C TYR A 12 47.77 -16.97 -11.00
N LEU A 13 47.96 -16.17 -12.05
CA LEU A 13 46.96 -15.24 -12.55
C LEU A 13 45.72 -15.98 -13.08
N ILE A 14 45.93 -17.11 -13.78
CA ILE A 14 44.85 -17.98 -14.25
C ILE A 14 44.06 -18.56 -13.07
N TYR A 15 44.73 -19.08 -12.03
CA TYR A 15 44.05 -19.61 -10.84
C TYR A 15 43.26 -18.54 -10.09
N ALA A 16 43.78 -17.33 -9.97
CA ALA A 16 43.06 -16.22 -9.35
C ALA A 16 41.80 -15.85 -10.17
N CYS A 17 41.92 -15.74 -11.49
CA CYS A 17 40.78 -15.44 -12.36
C CYS A 17 39.70 -16.51 -12.32
N THR A 18 40.07 -17.80 -12.31
CA THR A 18 39.08 -18.89 -12.23
C THR A 18 38.39 -18.91 -10.87
N PHE A 19 39.11 -18.67 -9.78
CA PHE A 19 38.54 -18.56 -8.44
C PHE A 19 37.52 -17.41 -8.35
N CYS A 20 37.89 -16.21 -8.82
CA CYS A 20 36.97 -15.07 -8.87
C CYS A 20 35.75 -15.33 -9.75
N ALA A 21 35.92 -16.00 -10.91
CA ALA A 21 34.80 -16.34 -11.78
C ALA A 21 33.80 -17.28 -11.11
N VAL A 22 34.29 -18.27 -10.33
CA VAL A 22 33.44 -19.19 -9.56
C VAL A 22 32.71 -18.46 -8.43
N GLU A 23 33.38 -17.57 -7.70
CA GLU A 23 32.73 -16.78 -6.64
C GLU A 23 31.66 -15.83 -7.21
N ILE A 24 31.94 -15.13 -8.30
CA ILE A 24 30.96 -14.25 -8.95
C ILE A 24 29.78 -15.07 -9.49
N GLY A 25 30.05 -16.23 -10.11
CA GLY A 25 29.01 -17.13 -10.61
C GLY A 25 28.11 -17.63 -9.50
N THR A 26 28.67 -18.02 -8.35
CA THR A 26 27.89 -18.48 -7.20
C THR A 26 27.05 -17.35 -6.59
N LEU A 27 27.61 -16.14 -6.43
CA LEU A 27 26.87 -14.97 -5.96
C LEU A 27 25.70 -14.60 -6.89
N LEU A 28 25.94 -14.58 -8.20
CA LEU A 28 24.88 -14.32 -9.18
C LEU A 28 23.79 -15.38 -9.12
N SER A 29 24.16 -16.66 -9.07
CA SER A 29 23.18 -17.76 -8.98
C SER A 29 22.33 -17.69 -7.71
N CYS A 30 22.95 -17.37 -6.57
CA CYS A 30 22.28 -17.18 -5.29
C CYS A 30 21.32 -15.98 -5.34
N GLY A 31 21.76 -14.85 -5.92
CA GLY A 31 20.92 -13.67 -6.10
C GLY A 31 19.70 -13.94 -6.98
N CYS A 32 19.90 -14.60 -8.12
CA CYS A 32 18.83 -14.98 -9.05
C CYS A 32 17.82 -15.94 -8.40
N LEU A 33 18.30 -16.98 -7.69
CA LEU A 33 17.42 -17.91 -6.96
C LEU A 33 16.62 -17.19 -5.88
N SER A 34 17.25 -16.30 -5.11
CA SER A 34 16.56 -15.52 -4.07
C SER A 34 15.47 -14.62 -4.65
N LEU A 35 15.75 -13.97 -5.80
CA LEU A 35 14.77 -13.16 -6.53
C LEU A 35 13.61 -14.01 -7.06
N LEU A 36 13.90 -15.16 -7.66
CA LEU A 36 12.90 -16.11 -8.16
C LEU A 36 11.98 -16.60 -7.04
N VAL A 37 12.56 -17.03 -5.91
CA VAL A 37 11.80 -17.46 -4.73
C VAL A 37 10.90 -16.33 -4.23
N ARG A 38 11.41 -15.10 -4.14
CA ARG A 38 10.62 -13.95 -3.71
C ARG A 38 9.48 -13.62 -4.68
N TYR A 39 9.74 -13.73 -5.98
CA TYR A 39 8.74 -13.48 -7.02
C TYR A 39 7.62 -14.53 -7.01
N ILE A 40 7.94 -15.79 -6.74
CA ILE A 40 6.97 -16.89 -6.69
C ILE A 40 6.19 -16.91 -5.37
N LEU A 41 6.86 -16.67 -4.24
CA LEU A 41 6.24 -16.77 -2.91
C LEU A 41 5.47 -15.53 -2.46
N VAL A 42 5.81 -14.34 -2.96
CA VAL A 42 5.11 -13.10 -2.61
C VAL A 42 4.30 -12.62 -3.82
N PRO A 43 3.05 -13.08 -3.98
CA PRO A 43 2.18 -12.51 -4.98
C PRO A 43 1.89 -11.06 -4.58
N ASN A 44 2.42 -10.10 -5.34
CA ASN A 44 2.05 -8.68 -5.24
C ASN A 44 0.66 -8.49 -5.88
N VAL A 45 -0.38 -9.10 -5.31
CA VAL A 45 -1.75 -8.86 -5.71
C VAL A 45 -2.26 -7.70 -4.88
N SER A 46 -2.33 -6.52 -5.49
CA SER A 46 -3.07 -5.38 -4.96
C SER A 46 -4.43 -5.30 -5.63
N TRP A 47 -5.46 -5.12 -4.82
CA TRP A 47 -6.79 -4.80 -5.30
C TRP A 47 -7.14 -3.38 -4.88
N GLN A 48 -7.68 -2.61 -5.82
CA GLN A 48 -8.09 -1.23 -5.59
C GLN A 48 -9.52 -1.06 -6.09
N THR A 49 -10.33 -0.39 -5.28
CA THR A 49 -11.69 0.01 -5.65
C THR A 49 -11.90 1.47 -5.31
N ALA A 50 -12.63 2.17 -6.18
CA ALA A 50 -13.04 3.54 -5.91
C ALA A 50 -14.25 3.53 -4.99
N LEU A 51 -14.20 4.33 -3.93
CA LEU A 51 -15.28 4.45 -2.95
C LEU A 51 -15.95 5.81 -3.09
N ASN A 52 -17.28 5.81 -3.14
CA ASN A 52 -18.09 7.03 -3.21
C ASN A 52 -18.82 7.21 -1.88
N PHE A 53 -18.46 8.25 -1.14
CA PHE A 53 -19.09 8.55 0.14
C PHE A 53 -20.44 9.23 -0.06
N ASN A 54 -21.44 8.70 0.63
CA ASN A 54 -22.77 9.30 0.69
C ASN A 54 -23.02 9.86 2.08
N PHE A 55 -23.85 10.89 2.15
CA PHE A 55 -24.29 11.52 3.39
C PHE A 55 -25.73 11.98 3.23
N ASP A 56 -26.47 11.99 4.32
CA ASP A 56 -27.87 12.40 4.31
C ASP A 56 -27.96 13.92 4.42
N THR A 57 -28.78 14.49 3.55
CA THR A 57 -29.11 15.93 3.54
C THR A 57 -30.48 16.21 4.15
N ILE A 58 -31.29 15.18 4.39
CA ILE A 58 -32.63 15.30 4.97
C ILE A 58 -32.54 15.04 6.47
N CYS A 59 -32.50 16.11 7.25
CA CYS A 59 -32.50 16.03 8.70
C CYS A 59 -33.93 15.78 9.19
N HIS A 60 -34.10 14.86 10.15
CA HIS A 60 -35.34 14.78 10.91
C HIS A 60 -35.56 16.07 11.70
N SER A 61 -36.83 16.50 11.80
CA SER A 61 -37.24 17.70 12.52
C SER A 61 -36.66 17.72 13.94
N GLY A 62 -35.71 18.63 14.20
CA GLY A 62 -35.03 18.76 15.50
C GLY A 62 -33.51 18.69 15.45
N VAL A 63 -32.92 18.22 14.34
CA VAL A 63 -31.46 18.24 14.14
C VAL A 63 -31.09 19.52 13.38
N GLN A 64 -30.29 20.40 13.99
CA GLN A 64 -29.71 21.53 13.27
C GLN A 64 -28.54 21.02 12.40
N PRO A 65 -28.61 21.12 11.06
CA PRO A 65 -27.53 20.63 10.22
C PRO A 65 -26.30 21.51 10.33
N ILE A 66 -25.14 20.91 10.60
CA ILE A 66 -23.85 21.57 10.43
C ILE A 66 -23.52 21.48 8.93
N ASN A 67 -23.56 22.61 8.22
CA ASN A 67 -23.28 22.69 6.77
C ASN A 67 -24.20 21.81 5.88
N ASN A 68 -25.50 21.70 6.19
CA ASN A 68 -26.47 20.90 5.43
C ASN A 68 -26.20 19.38 5.41
N MET A 69 -25.34 18.88 6.30
CA MET A 69 -25.09 17.45 6.49
C MET A 69 -25.77 16.98 7.77
N CYS A 70 -26.51 15.88 7.68
CA CYS A 70 -27.28 15.30 8.77
C CYS A 70 -26.68 13.98 9.29
N SER A 71 -25.81 13.35 8.50
CA SER A 71 -25.02 12.18 8.87
C SER A 71 -23.56 12.35 8.44
N PHE A 72 -22.67 11.57 9.07
CA PHE A 72 -21.28 11.51 8.66
C PHE A 72 -21.16 10.74 7.34
N PRO A 73 -20.22 11.13 6.45
CA PRO A 73 -20.01 10.43 5.18
C PRO A 73 -19.62 8.98 5.43
N SER A 74 -20.38 8.05 4.86
CA SER A 74 -20.12 6.61 4.95
C SER A 74 -20.33 5.93 3.59
N THR A 75 -19.73 4.76 3.44
CA THR A 75 -19.90 3.90 2.26
C THR A 75 -19.62 2.46 2.66
N GLU A 76 -20.39 1.56 2.07
CA GLU A 76 -20.19 0.12 2.17
C GLU A 76 -19.65 -0.39 0.84
N PHE A 77 -18.78 -1.40 0.90
CA PHE A 77 -18.24 -2.03 -0.30
C PHE A 77 -18.04 -3.53 -0.06
N ASP A 78 -18.30 -4.31 -1.10
CA ASP A 78 -18.16 -5.76 -1.02
C ASP A 78 -16.70 -6.17 -1.16
N LEU A 79 -16.25 -7.03 -0.26
CA LEU A 79 -14.96 -7.70 -0.31
C LEU A 79 -15.01 -8.98 -1.17
N LYS A 80 -15.80 -8.96 -2.25
CA LYS A 80 -15.97 -10.07 -3.20
C LYS A 80 -15.75 -9.59 -4.63
N ILE A 81 -14.91 -10.28 -5.39
CA ILE A 81 -14.68 -10.03 -6.83
C ILE A 81 -15.23 -11.22 -7.60
N GLY A 82 -16.23 -10.98 -8.45
CA GLY A 82 -16.83 -12.05 -9.27
C GLY A 82 -17.36 -13.23 -8.44
N GLY A 83 -17.83 -12.95 -7.21
CA GLY A 83 -18.30 -13.97 -6.26
C GLY A 83 -17.21 -14.65 -5.42
N SER A 84 -15.93 -14.38 -5.67
CA SER A 84 -14.81 -14.91 -4.87
C SER A 84 -14.36 -13.91 -3.80
N PRO A 85 -14.06 -14.34 -2.55
CA PRO A 85 -13.60 -13.43 -1.51
C PRO A 85 -12.23 -12.84 -1.86
N VAL A 86 -12.07 -11.54 -1.63
CA VAL A 86 -10.79 -10.82 -1.84
C VAL A 86 -9.71 -11.29 -0.87
N PHE A 87 -10.11 -11.65 0.34
CA PHE A 87 -9.21 -12.13 1.38
C PHE A 87 -9.23 -13.66 1.47
N THR A 88 -8.05 -14.26 1.36
CA THR A 88 -7.81 -15.68 1.63
C THR A 88 -7.59 -15.88 3.12
N PHE A 89 -8.29 -16.85 3.71
CA PHE A 89 -8.11 -17.18 5.12
C PHE A 89 -6.64 -17.52 5.45
N GLY A 90 -6.19 -17.09 6.63
CA GLY A 90 -4.85 -17.37 7.16
C GLY A 90 -3.73 -16.48 6.64
N HIS A 91 -3.99 -15.58 5.68
CA HIS A 91 -2.99 -14.66 5.15
C HIS A 91 -3.12 -13.26 5.78
N PRO A 92 -2.00 -12.59 6.11
CA PRO A 92 -2.02 -11.21 6.55
C PRO A 92 -2.26 -10.27 5.36
N TYR A 93 -3.16 -9.31 5.53
CA TYR A 93 -3.46 -8.28 4.54
C TYR A 93 -3.20 -6.89 5.11
N SER A 94 -2.78 -5.97 4.25
CA SER A 94 -2.69 -4.55 4.57
C SER A 94 -3.73 -3.81 3.75
N ILE A 95 -4.57 -3.03 4.43
CA ILE A 95 -5.58 -2.21 3.79
C ILE A 95 -5.07 -0.77 3.79
N VAL A 96 -4.96 -0.20 2.60
CA VAL A 96 -4.56 1.19 2.41
C VAL A 96 -5.74 1.96 1.82
N SER A 97 -6.06 3.10 2.41
CA SER A 97 -7.14 3.97 1.94
C SER A 97 -6.55 5.33 1.59
N ASP A 98 -6.71 5.71 0.33
CA ASP A 98 -6.22 6.97 -0.21
C ASP A 98 -7.39 7.95 -0.35
N PHE A 99 -7.26 9.10 0.30
CA PHE A 99 -8.25 10.17 0.27
C PHE A 99 -7.74 11.36 -0.51
N TYR A 100 -8.59 11.86 -1.39
CA TYR A 100 -8.41 13.15 -2.03
C TYR A 100 -9.16 14.22 -1.22
N ILE A 101 -8.43 15.15 -0.61
CA ILE A 101 -9.02 16.26 0.14
C ILE A 101 -8.60 17.57 -0.53
N PRO A 102 -9.56 18.35 -1.07
CA PRO A 102 -9.23 19.60 -1.72
C PRO A 102 -8.77 20.65 -0.70
N ASP A 103 -7.84 21.50 -1.13
CA ASP A 103 -7.35 22.64 -0.35
C ASP A 103 -8.45 23.70 -0.23
N SER A 104 -9.20 23.65 0.86
CA SER A 104 -10.25 24.61 1.20
C SER A 104 -9.97 25.25 2.55
N PRO A 105 -10.28 26.55 2.74
CA PRO A 105 -10.21 27.20 4.06
C PRO A 105 -10.98 26.42 5.14
N LYS A 106 -12.10 25.78 4.78
CA LYS A 106 -12.88 24.94 5.71
C LYS A 106 -12.14 23.64 6.08
N ASN A 107 -11.52 22.98 5.10
CA ASN A 107 -10.75 21.74 5.32
C ASN A 107 -9.47 22.00 6.12
N ASN A 108 -8.82 23.14 5.90
CA ASN A 108 -7.67 23.58 6.68
C ASN A 108 -7.99 23.80 8.17
N LEU A 109 -9.24 24.16 8.49
CA LEU A 109 -9.73 24.35 9.85
C LEU A 109 -10.33 23.08 10.46
N ALA A 110 -10.46 21.99 9.69
CA ALA A 110 -11.05 20.74 10.17
C ALA A 110 -10.18 20.02 11.21
N GLY A 111 -8.87 20.32 11.26
CA GLY A 111 -7.96 19.76 12.25
C GLY A 111 -7.75 18.26 12.07
N MET A 112 -7.99 17.48 13.13
CA MET A 112 -7.83 16.03 13.14
C MET A 112 -9.19 15.34 13.00
N ASN A 113 -9.33 14.57 11.92
CA ASN A 113 -10.47 13.72 11.66
C ASN A 113 -10.17 12.28 12.08
N ILE A 114 -11.20 11.45 12.23
CA ILE A 114 -11.04 10.02 12.53
C ILE A 114 -11.68 9.23 11.39
N LEU A 115 -10.89 8.38 10.75
CA LEU A 115 -11.40 7.38 9.84
C LEU A 115 -11.72 6.09 10.60
N THR A 116 -12.88 5.53 10.33
CA THR A 116 -13.33 4.27 10.91
C THR A 116 -13.61 3.27 9.80
N LEU A 117 -12.96 2.10 9.86
CA LEU A 117 -13.20 0.97 8.98
C LEU A 117 -13.86 -0.15 9.78
N GLU A 118 -15.02 -0.61 9.33
CA GLU A 118 -15.77 -1.69 9.97
C GLU A 118 -15.86 -2.88 9.02
N LEU A 119 -15.54 -4.06 9.52
CA LEU A 119 -15.65 -5.31 8.77
C LEU A 119 -16.96 -5.98 9.15
N LEU A 120 -17.89 -6.00 8.21
CA LEU A 120 -19.21 -6.60 8.40
C LEU A 120 -19.18 -8.07 7.93
N ASP A 121 -19.84 -8.93 8.69
CA ASP A 121 -20.12 -10.31 8.28
C ASP A 121 -21.34 -10.37 7.34
N GLU A 122 -21.63 -11.53 6.74
CA GLU A 122 -22.77 -11.71 5.82
C GLU A 122 -24.14 -11.38 6.45
N GLY A 123 -24.23 -11.43 7.78
CA GLY A 123 -25.40 -11.01 8.56
C GLY A 123 -25.47 -9.52 8.92
N GLY A 124 -24.55 -8.69 8.42
CA GLY A 124 -24.48 -7.25 8.72
C GLY A 124 -23.90 -6.93 10.11
N ASN A 125 -23.41 -7.93 10.84
CA ASN A 125 -22.82 -7.73 12.16
C ASN A 125 -21.36 -7.28 12.05
N CYS A 126 -20.98 -6.27 12.84
CA CYS A 126 -19.60 -5.79 12.90
C CYS A 126 -18.70 -6.83 13.59
N SER A 127 -17.82 -7.46 12.82
CA SER A 127 -16.84 -8.43 13.31
C SER A 127 -15.60 -7.74 13.88
N ARG A 128 -15.11 -6.69 13.21
CA ARG A 128 -13.93 -5.91 13.59
C ARG A 128 -14.08 -4.46 13.22
N LYS A 129 -13.45 -3.59 14.03
CA LYS A 129 -13.45 -2.15 13.86
C LYS A 129 -12.04 -1.59 13.99
N PHE A 130 -11.58 -0.88 12.98
CA PHE A 130 -10.30 -0.20 12.97
C PHE A 130 -10.52 1.31 12.93
N ARG A 131 -9.69 2.07 13.65
CA ARG A 131 -9.77 3.54 13.69
C ARG A 131 -8.38 4.14 13.51
N ARG A 132 -8.26 5.13 12.64
CA ARG A 132 -7.02 5.88 12.41
C ARG A 132 -7.33 7.37 12.42
N SER A 133 -6.44 8.17 13.01
CA SER A 133 -6.50 9.61 12.92
C SER A 133 -6.00 10.06 11.55
N LEU A 134 -6.68 11.05 10.99
CA LEU A 134 -6.40 11.69 9.72
C LEU A 134 -6.16 13.16 10.00
N VAL A 135 -4.96 13.65 9.67
CA VAL A 135 -4.62 15.08 9.80
C VAL A 135 -4.41 15.64 8.41
N ILE A 136 -5.16 16.70 8.08
CA ILE A 136 -4.98 17.43 6.83
C ILE A 136 -3.77 18.34 7.01
N LEU A 137 -2.73 18.12 6.19
CA LEU A 137 -1.53 18.95 6.23
C LEU A 137 -1.84 20.32 5.65
N HIS A 138 -1.58 21.37 6.43
CA HIS A 138 -1.74 22.74 5.98
C HIS A 138 -0.60 23.11 5.02
N SER A 139 -0.83 23.02 3.71
CA SER A 139 0.08 23.53 2.68
C SER A 139 -0.09 25.05 2.54
N LYS A 140 0.62 25.81 3.37
CA LYS A 140 0.68 27.27 3.23
C LYS A 140 1.63 27.65 2.08
N MET A 141 1.34 27.23 0.85
CA MET A 141 2.15 27.56 -0.32
C MET A 141 1.38 28.43 -1.30
N GLN A 142 1.76 29.71 -1.28
CA GLN A 142 1.45 30.73 -2.27
C GLN A 142 1.88 30.20 -3.66
N GLY A 143 0.91 29.69 -4.44
CA GLY A 143 1.09 29.44 -5.88
C GLY A 143 1.19 27.99 -6.36
N LYS A 144 0.85 26.96 -5.57
CA LYS A 144 0.68 25.59 -6.11
C LYS A 144 -0.57 24.93 -5.56
N SER A 145 -1.52 24.68 -6.46
CA SER A 145 -2.62 23.71 -6.28
C SER A 145 -1.97 22.35 -6.07
N LEU A 146 -1.71 21.99 -4.81
CA LEU A 146 -1.16 20.69 -4.43
C LEU A 146 -2.32 19.89 -3.87
N ASP A 147 -2.97 19.19 -4.78
CA ASP A 147 -3.87 18.08 -4.49
C ASP A 147 -3.29 17.21 -3.36
N SER A 148 -3.90 17.32 -2.17
CA SER A 148 -3.39 16.68 -0.96
C SER A 148 -3.96 15.26 -0.90
N LEU A 149 -3.16 14.28 -1.33
CA LEU A 149 -3.46 12.86 -1.21
C LEU A 149 -3.03 12.39 0.19
N VAL A 150 -3.98 11.86 0.96
CA VAL A 150 -3.67 11.27 2.27
C VAL A 150 -3.88 9.77 2.24
N SER A 151 -2.82 9.02 2.53
CA SER A 151 -2.82 7.57 2.55
C SER A 151 -2.82 7.05 3.99
N LEU A 152 -3.78 6.20 4.35
CA LEU A 152 -3.90 5.59 5.67
C LEU A 152 -3.76 4.07 5.57
N LEU A 153 -2.84 3.52 6.35
CA LEU A 153 -2.62 2.07 6.47
C LEU A 153 -3.30 1.54 7.74
N PHE A 154 -4.15 0.53 7.57
CA PHE A 154 -4.90 -0.12 8.64
C PHE A 154 -4.18 -1.37 9.15
#